data_AF-A0A4R1VR33-F1
#
_entry.id   AF-A0A4R1VR33-F1
#
_cell.length_a   1.000
_cell.length_b   1.000
_cell.length_c   1.000
_cell.angle_alpha   90.00
_cell.angle_beta   90.00
_cell.angle_gamma   90.00
#
_symmetry.space_group_name_H-M   'P 1'
#
loop_
_entity.id
_entity.type
_entity.pdbx_description
1 polymer ?
#
loop_
_entity_poly.entity_id
_entity_poly.type
_entity_poly.pdbx_seq_one_letter_code
_entity_poly.pdbx_strand_id
1 'polypeptide(L)'
;MTLRPVARHRRHYVMAGLAPLCILASIAPMPAMADEPMEALIGKAGERDSDGAVLIDLRFLNTAATPATTTLPDRVEALIGAEGRQTSVSLERAPGTPAQITVAPGGFGRARYRLPADKAPDGALVSIPRWSGQQIALHLAPPPPPSSQASPPAQLAQNEPVTHPVAAPPSDRSAGNAFVNNLAPYEPIYAVYGPGTNTEARIQLSFEYRLFGSRHAADLPGSWRDGLHLAYTQRMFWDLRARSMPFRNIDYQPEIIYVTPSKVLENGISLALQGGLRHESNGRDGDDSRSINSIYIAPMAAIPLGQDRRLMIAPRLTFPVGSTSGNPDILHYRGNTGLFVQYGEENGWRLSATTRLNLSSGKGAVNADLSYPLPRLLGGGPDLYLFVQGFAGYGENLLDYNRSTTRLRIGFALVR
;
A
#
# COMPACT_ATOMS: atom_id res chain seq x y z
N MET A 1 11.73 -60.46 -58.71
CA MET A 1 11.19 -59.72 -59.87
C MET A 1 10.50 -58.47 -59.34
N THR A 2 11.13 -57.31 -59.53
CA THR A 2 10.58 -55.93 -59.55
C THR A 2 9.51 -55.51 -58.53
N LEU A 3 9.92 -54.69 -57.55
CA LEU A 3 9.05 -53.76 -56.82
C LEU A 3 9.05 -52.40 -57.54
N ARG A 4 7.87 -51.91 -57.94
CA ARG A 4 7.60 -50.50 -58.28
C ARG A 4 6.83 -49.85 -57.11
N PRO A 5 7.08 -48.59 -56.75
CA PRO A 5 6.31 -47.92 -55.71
C PRO A 5 5.08 -47.19 -56.28
N VAL A 6 3.98 -47.24 -55.53
CA VAL A 6 2.73 -46.51 -55.80
C VAL A 6 2.72 -45.19 -54.99
N ALA A 7 2.32 -44.12 -55.66
CA ALA A 7 2.27 -42.75 -55.17
C ALA A 7 1.26 -42.55 -54.02
N ARG A 8 1.68 -41.80 -52.98
CA ARG A 8 0.80 -41.28 -51.92
C ARG A 8 0.44 -39.82 -52.22
N HIS A 9 -0.85 -39.51 -52.27
CA HIS A 9 -1.38 -38.15 -52.28
C HIS A 9 -1.08 -37.43 -50.94
N ARG A 10 -0.38 -36.29 -51.01
CA ARG A 10 -0.22 -35.34 -49.90
C ARG A 10 -1.27 -34.24 -50.00
N ARG A 11 -2.08 -34.10 -48.95
CA ARG A 11 -2.89 -32.89 -48.70
C ARG A 11 -1.96 -31.75 -48.29
N HIS A 12 -2.10 -30.62 -48.96
CA HIS A 12 -1.34 -29.39 -48.70
C HIS A 12 -1.98 -28.64 -47.53
N TYR A 13 -1.21 -28.41 -46.46
CA TYR A 13 -1.47 -27.34 -45.50
C TYR A 13 -0.42 -26.25 -45.74
N VAL A 14 -0.90 -25.06 -46.10
CA VAL A 14 -0.09 -23.86 -46.33
C VAL A 14 0.30 -23.28 -44.96
N MET A 15 1.59 -23.36 -44.61
CA MET A 15 2.19 -22.54 -43.55
C MET A 15 2.49 -21.16 -44.13
N ALA A 16 1.78 -20.13 -43.67
CA ALA A 16 2.18 -18.75 -43.86
C ALA A 16 3.23 -18.40 -42.79
N GLY A 17 4.49 -18.29 -43.21
CA GLY A 17 5.56 -17.73 -42.40
C GLY A 17 5.54 -16.21 -42.50
N LEU A 18 5.38 -15.53 -41.35
CA LEU A 18 5.60 -14.09 -41.22
C LEU A 18 7.11 -13.82 -41.16
N ALA A 19 7.64 -13.20 -42.21
CA ALA A 19 8.96 -12.59 -42.23
C ALA A 19 8.90 -11.18 -41.59
N PRO A 20 9.95 -10.72 -40.90
CA PRO A 20 9.98 -9.38 -40.32
C PRO A 20 10.20 -8.34 -41.43
N LEU A 21 9.25 -7.42 -41.57
CA LEU A 21 9.33 -6.27 -42.46
C LEU A 21 10.11 -5.15 -41.75
N CYS A 22 11.39 -4.99 -42.09
CA CYS A 22 12.17 -3.81 -41.70
C CYS A 22 11.67 -2.60 -42.52
N ILE A 23 10.84 -1.76 -41.90
CA ILE A 23 10.47 -0.45 -42.43
C ILE A 23 11.64 0.50 -42.16
N LEU A 24 12.43 0.79 -43.20
CA LEU A 24 13.33 1.94 -43.23
C LEU A 24 12.48 3.20 -43.36
N ALA A 25 12.22 3.87 -42.23
CA ALA A 25 11.71 5.23 -42.23
C ALA A 25 12.87 6.18 -42.59
N SER A 26 12.82 6.72 -43.80
CA SER A 26 13.64 7.85 -44.23
C SER A 26 13.28 9.09 -43.40
N ILE A 27 14.05 9.34 -42.36
CA ILE A 27 13.99 10.58 -41.58
C ILE A 27 14.64 11.67 -42.44
N ALA A 28 13.83 12.57 -43.00
CA ALA A 28 14.33 13.83 -43.52
C ALA A 28 15.04 14.58 -42.38
N PRO A 29 16.23 15.16 -42.59
CA PRO A 29 16.90 15.92 -41.55
C PRO A 29 16.02 17.12 -41.16
N MET A 30 15.38 17.03 -40.00
CA MET A 30 14.89 18.21 -39.32
C MET A 30 16.12 19.07 -38.99
N PRO A 31 16.08 20.39 -39.21
CA PRO A 31 17.15 21.26 -38.73
C PRO A 31 17.30 21.00 -37.23
N ALA A 32 18.51 20.68 -36.79
CA ALA A 32 18.84 20.56 -35.38
C ALA A 32 18.45 21.89 -34.72
N MET A 33 17.34 21.89 -33.98
CA MET A 33 17.09 22.94 -33.02
C MET A 33 18.26 22.85 -32.05
N ALA A 34 19.05 23.93 -31.97
CA ALA A 34 20.11 24.04 -30.99
C ALA A 34 19.52 23.68 -29.63
N ASP A 35 20.14 22.70 -28.95
CA ASP A 35 19.79 22.33 -27.59
C ASP A 35 20.07 23.57 -26.73
N GLU A 36 19.06 24.40 -26.49
CA GLU A 36 19.24 25.55 -25.61
C GLU A 36 19.58 24.98 -24.25
N PRO A 37 20.74 25.34 -23.66
CA PRO A 37 21.22 24.71 -22.42
C PRO A 37 20.30 24.97 -21.22
N MET A 38 19.24 25.76 -21.40
CA MET A 38 18.30 26.10 -20.35
C MET A 38 16.85 26.03 -20.81
N GLU A 39 16.08 25.17 -20.16
CA GLU A 39 14.65 24.97 -20.40
C GLU A 39 13.85 25.84 -19.42
N ALA A 40 12.86 26.60 -19.91
CA ALA A 40 11.99 27.38 -19.02
C ALA A 40 10.64 26.70 -18.82
N LEU A 41 10.17 26.72 -17.58
CA LEU A 41 8.87 26.21 -17.16
C LEU A 41 8.08 27.33 -16.50
N ILE A 42 6.80 27.44 -16.85
CA ILE A 42 5.86 28.33 -16.17
C ILE A 42 5.36 27.59 -14.92
N GLY A 43 5.67 28.17 -13.76
CA GLY A 43 5.35 27.64 -12.44
C GLY A 43 3.98 28.09 -11.96
N LYS A 44 3.94 28.76 -10.81
CA LYS A 44 2.70 29.29 -10.23
C LYS A 44 2.34 30.61 -10.92
N ALA A 45 1.07 30.77 -11.28
CA ALA A 45 0.54 32.03 -11.81
C ALA A 45 -0.82 32.33 -11.16
N GLY A 46 -0.96 33.51 -10.52
CA GLY A 46 -2.22 33.88 -9.86
C GLY A 46 -2.12 34.58 -8.50
N GLU A 47 -0.92 34.67 -7.92
CA GLU A 47 -0.68 35.54 -6.75
C GLU A 47 -0.72 37.01 -7.17
N ARG A 48 -1.31 37.88 -6.37
CA ARG A 48 -1.28 39.33 -6.61
C ARG A 48 -0.19 39.98 -5.79
N ASP A 49 0.56 40.91 -6.38
CA ASP A 49 1.46 41.79 -5.65
C ASP A 49 0.71 42.94 -4.95
N SER A 50 1.45 43.80 -4.24
CA SER A 50 0.92 44.96 -3.52
C SER A 50 0.18 45.97 -4.40
N ASP A 51 0.51 46.00 -5.69
CA ASP A 51 -0.13 46.90 -6.67
C ASP A 51 -1.28 46.19 -7.42
N GLY A 52 -1.59 44.95 -7.02
CA GLY A 52 -2.67 44.13 -7.57
C GLY A 52 -2.31 43.38 -8.85
N ALA A 53 -1.10 43.51 -9.39
CA ALA A 53 -0.69 42.79 -10.60
C ALA A 53 -0.50 41.30 -10.31
N VAL A 54 -0.85 40.46 -11.28
CA VAL A 54 -0.77 39.01 -11.16
C VAL A 54 0.65 38.55 -11.45
N LEU A 55 1.26 37.84 -10.51
CA LEU A 55 2.60 37.33 -10.60
C LEU A 55 2.61 35.99 -11.34
N ILE A 56 3.55 35.86 -12.26
CA ILE A 56 3.86 34.65 -13.02
C ILE A 56 5.28 34.22 -12.66
N ASP A 57 5.40 33.06 -12.03
CA ASP A 57 6.69 32.47 -11.70
C ASP A 57 7.23 31.66 -12.88
N LEU A 58 8.50 31.86 -13.22
CA LEU A 58 9.25 31.10 -14.21
C LEU A 58 10.40 30.37 -13.53
N ARG A 59 10.63 29.13 -13.96
CA ARG A 59 11.76 28.30 -13.54
C ARG A 59 12.62 28.00 -14.74
N PHE A 60 13.91 28.29 -14.65
CA PHE A 60 14.89 28.00 -15.70
C PHE A 60 15.75 26.83 -15.26
N LEU A 61 15.60 25.68 -15.90
CA LEU A 61 16.31 24.44 -15.59
C LEU A 61 17.52 24.29 -16.51
N ASN A 62 18.71 24.14 -15.94
CA ASN A 62 19.91 23.88 -16.72
C ASN A 62 20.11 22.37 -16.89
N THR A 63 19.86 21.88 -18.10
CA THR A 63 20.03 20.46 -18.48
C THR A 63 21.44 20.15 -18.97
N ALA A 64 22.29 21.16 -19.17
CA ALA A 64 23.65 21.00 -19.62
C ALA A 64 24.62 20.61 -18.48
N ALA A 65 25.78 20.05 -18.87
CA ALA A 65 26.84 19.65 -17.94
C ALA A 65 27.71 20.83 -17.45
N THR A 66 27.48 22.05 -17.94
CA THR A 66 28.20 23.27 -17.57
C THR A 66 27.23 24.35 -17.09
N PRO A 67 27.67 25.32 -16.26
CA PRO A 67 26.82 26.44 -15.87
C PRO A 67 26.28 27.19 -17.10
N ALA A 68 24.96 27.40 -17.14
CA ALA A 68 24.27 28.10 -18.21
C ALA A 68 23.76 29.45 -17.70
N THR A 69 23.74 30.46 -18.56
CA THR A 69 23.28 31.80 -18.19
C THR A 69 22.25 32.31 -19.19
N THR A 70 21.10 32.81 -18.72
CA THR A 70 20.09 33.47 -19.56
C THR A 70 19.85 34.91 -19.16
N THR A 71 19.45 35.71 -20.12
CA THR A 71 19.02 37.09 -19.93
C THR A 71 17.51 37.16 -19.80
N LEU A 72 17.07 37.94 -18.82
CA LEU A 72 15.67 38.19 -18.50
C LEU A 72 15.34 39.62 -18.89
N PRO A 73 14.65 39.87 -20.02
CA PRO A 73 14.34 41.21 -20.48
C PRO A 73 13.36 41.90 -19.51
N ASP A 74 13.39 43.24 -19.47
CA ASP A 74 12.47 44.03 -18.63
C ASP A 74 11.01 43.76 -19.01
N ARG A 75 10.76 43.47 -20.28
CA ARG A 75 9.45 43.09 -20.81
C ARG A 75 9.54 41.84 -21.67
N VAL A 76 8.56 40.97 -21.55
CA VAL A 76 8.42 39.77 -22.40
C VAL A 76 6.98 39.63 -22.87
N GLU A 77 6.79 39.13 -24.08
CA GLU A 77 5.46 38.86 -24.63
C GLU A 77 4.90 37.53 -24.09
N ALA A 78 3.65 37.57 -23.62
CA ALA A 78 2.87 36.41 -23.25
C ALA A 78 1.58 36.37 -24.04
N LEU A 79 1.09 35.16 -24.31
CA LEU A 79 -0.19 34.94 -24.96
C LEU A 79 -1.20 34.44 -23.93
N ILE A 80 -2.32 35.15 -23.81
CA ILE A 80 -3.42 34.83 -22.89
C ILE A 80 -4.59 34.31 -23.71
N GLY A 81 -4.98 33.05 -23.48
CA GLY A 81 -6.10 32.36 -24.11
C GLY A 81 -7.31 32.30 -23.19
N ALA A 82 -8.42 32.92 -23.58
CA ALA A 82 -9.70 32.85 -22.89
C ALA A 82 -10.85 32.73 -23.91
N GLU A 83 -11.81 31.84 -23.65
CA GLU A 83 -13.03 31.67 -24.47
C GLU A 83 -12.77 31.50 -25.98
N GLY A 84 -11.67 30.82 -26.35
CA GLY A 84 -11.31 30.57 -27.75
C GLY A 84 -10.65 31.76 -28.48
N ARG A 85 -10.40 32.89 -27.81
CA ARG A 85 -9.55 33.99 -28.31
C ARG A 85 -8.20 33.99 -27.61
N GLN A 86 -7.14 34.26 -28.37
CA GLN A 86 -5.78 34.44 -27.86
C GLN A 86 -5.39 35.92 -28.03
N THR A 87 -4.89 36.52 -26.95
CA THR A 87 -4.48 37.92 -26.92
C THR A 87 -3.02 38.03 -26.48
N SER A 88 -2.26 38.89 -27.16
CA SER A 88 -0.87 39.19 -26.77
C SER A 88 -0.85 40.26 -25.68
N VAL A 89 -0.10 40.00 -24.61
CA VAL A 89 0.06 40.89 -23.46
C VAL A 89 1.54 40.97 -23.10
N SER A 90 2.00 42.17 -22.74
CA SER A 90 3.37 42.37 -22.26
C SER A 90 3.43 42.14 -20.76
N LEU A 91 4.32 41.24 -20.34
CA LEU A 91 4.67 41.02 -18.94
C LEU A 91 5.88 41.86 -18.57
N GLU A 92 5.90 42.40 -17.35
CA GLU A 92 7.02 43.20 -16.83
C GLU A 92 7.82 42.42 -15.78
N ARG A 93 9.15 42.49 -15.82
CA ARG A 93 9.99 41.79 -14.83
C ARG A 93 9.73 42.35 -13.43
N ALA A 94 9.42 41.47 -12.47
CA ALA A 94 9.06 41.90 -11.12
C ALA A 94 10.26 42.51 -10.37
N PRO A 95 10.03 43.51 -9.49
CA PRO A 95 11.06 44.04 -8.61
C PRO A 95 11.77 42.92 -7.83
N GLY A 96 13.10 42.95 -7.80
CA GLY A 96 13.92 41.92 -7.17
C GLY A 96 14.25 40.70 -8.05
N THR A 97 13.69 40.61 -9.26
CA THR A 97 14.14 39.61 -10.24
C THR A 97 15.36 40.14 -11.01
N PRO A 98 16.51 39.45 -11.00
CA PRO A 98 17.73 39.91 -11.67
C PRO A 98 17.57 39.93 -13.19
N ALA A 99 18.33 40.78 -13.89
CA ALA A 99 18.31 40.85 -15.35
C ALA A 99 19.00 39.67 -16.05
N GLN A 100 19.76 38.87 -15.29
CA GLN A 100 20.46 37.69 -15.77
C GLN A 100 20.51 36.65 -14.66
N ILE A 101 20.35 35.38 -15.02
CA ILE A 101 20.46 34.27 -14.08
C ILE A 101 21.47 33.26 -14.62
N THR A 102 22.47 32.93 -13.80
CA THR A 102 23.40 31.82 -14.02
C THR A 102 22.96 30.64 -13.16
N VAL A 103 22.79 29.49 -13.80
CA VAL A 103 22.31 28.25 -13.16
C VAL A 103 23.39 27.18 -13.28
N ALA A 104 23.78 26.58 -12.16
CA ALA A 104 24.75 25.48 -12.14
C ALA A 104 24.20 24.23 -12.89
N PRO A 105 25.05 23.30 -13.34
CA PRO A 105 24.62 22.07 -13.99
C PRO A 105 23.59 21.30 -13.15
N GLY A 106 22.46 20.91 -13.76
CA GLY A 106 21.37 20.21 -13.07
C GLY A 106 20.59 21.05 -12.05
N GLY A 107 20.89 22.35 -11.93
CA GLY A 107 20.21 23.29 -11.05
C GLY A 107 19.03 24.00 -11.72
N PHE A 108 18.32 24.84 -10.95
CA PHE A 108 17.29 25.73 -11.49
C PHE A 108 17.42 27.16 -10.96
N GLY A 109 17.06 28.13 -11.81
CA GLY A 109 16.90 29.54 -11.49
C GLY A 109 15.42 29.93 -11.41
N ARG A 110 15.10 31.02 -10.70
CA ARG A 110 13.73 31.55 -10.60
C ARG A 110 13.65 32.97 -11.11
N ALA A 111 12.63 33.27 -11.89
CA ALA A 111 12.29 34.62 -12.30
C ALA A 111 10.80 34.87 -12.08
N ARG A 112 10.43 36.12 -11.84
CA ARG A 112 9.03 36.51 -11.68
C ARG A 112 8.70 37.66 -12.62
N TYR A 113 7.55 37.54 -13.26
CA TYR A 113 6.98 38.56 -14.14
C TYR A 113 5.60 38.98 -13.66
N ARG A 114 5.22 40.22 -13.95
CA ARG A 114 3.97 40.86 -13.57
C ARG A 114 3.07 40.94 -14.79
N LEU A 115 1.86 40.43 -14.67
CA LEU A 115 0.77 40.55 -15.62
C LEU A 115 -0.24 41.57 -15.06
N PRO A 116 -0.63 42.61 -15.81
CA PRO A 116 -1.67 43.54 -15.38
C PRO A 116 -2.98 42.80 -15.05
N ALA A 117 -3.60 43.14 -13.93
CA ALA A 117 -4.77 42.41 -13.40
C ALA A 117 -5.98 42.44 -14.35
N ASP A 118 -6.13 43.52 -15.11
CA ASP A 118 -7.19 43.69 -16.13
C ASP A 118 -7.00 42.76 -17.35
N LYS A 119 -5.81 42.16 -17.49
CA LYS A 119 -5.44 41.21 -18.55
C LYS A 119 -5.30 39.77 -18.04
N ALA A 120 -5.71 39.49 -16.81
CA ALA A 120 -5.56 38.19 -16.15
C ALA A 120 -6.90 37.58 -15.72
N PRO A 121 -7.81 37.22 -16.65
CA PRO A 121 -9.06 36.56 -16.29
C PRO A 121 -8.80 35.20 -15.63
N ASP A 122 -9.60 34.87 -14.62
CA ASP A 122 -9.48 33.59 -13.90
C ASP A 122 -9.79 32.42 -14.84
N GLY A 123 -8.97 31.37 -14.80
CA GLY A 123 -9.07 30.21 -15.68
C GLY A 123 -8.46 30.38 -17.08
N ALA A 124 -7.89 31.54 -17.43
CA ALA A 124 -7.26 31.74 -18.73
C ALA A 124 -5.92 30.99 -18.86
N LEU A 125 -5.62 30.52 -20.08
CA LEU A 125 -4.36 29.86 -20.39
C LEU A 125 -3.28 30.89 -20.71
N VAL A 126 -2.10 30.74 -20.12
CA VAL A 126 -0.95 31.63 -20.33
C VAL A 126 0.20 30.86 -20.94
N SER A 127 0.79 31.41 -22.00
CA SER A 127 2.05 30.94 -22.56
C SER A 127 3.04 32.08 -22.74
N ILE A 128 4.33 31.76 -22.67
CA ILE A 128 5.43 32.71 -22.90
C ILE A 128 6.36 32.13 -23.97
N PRO A 129 6.03 32.35 -25.26
CA PRO A 129 6.70 31.69 -26.38
C PRO A 129 8.21 31.93 -26.45
N ARG A 130 8.70 33.02 -25.85
CA ARG A 130 10.14 33.35 -25.80
C ARG A 130 10.99 32.22 -25.21
N TRP A 131 10.47 31.49 -24.22
CA TRP A 131 11.24 30.49 -23.50
C TRP A 131 10.58 29.12 -23.40
N SER A 132 9.27 29.03 -23.60
CA SER A 132 8.58 27.73 -23.61
C SER A 132 7.34 27.77 -24.50
N GLY A 133 7.03 26.63 -25.11
CA GLY A 133 5.73 26.39 -25.73
C GLY A 133 4.63 26.01 -24.72
N GLN A 134 4.93 25.99 -23.42
CA GLN A 134 4.02 25.54 -22.37
C GLN A 134 2.84 26.51 -22.22
N GLN A 135 1.65 25.95 -21.95
CA GLN A 135 0.47 26.70 -21.56
C GLN A 135 0.03 26.24 -20.17
N ILE A 136 -0.26 27.18 -19.26
CA ILE A 136 -0.80 26.88 -17.92
C ILE A 136 -2.06 27.69 -17.63
N ALA A 137 -2.96 27.15 -16.81
CA ALA A 137 -4.15 27.91 -16.37
C ALA A 137 -3.80 28.89 -15.24
N LEU A 138 -4.27 30.13 -15.37
CA LEU A 138 -4.27 31.12 -14.30
C LEU A 138 -5.35 30.78 -13.28
N HIS A 139 -4.98 30.72 -12.01
CA HIS A 139 -5.93 30.61 -10.91
C HIS A 139 -5.69 31.75 -9.92
N LEU A 140 -6.58 32.75 -9.92
CA LEU A 140 -6.43 33.92 -9.06
C LEU A 140 -6.64 33.54 -7.58
N ALA A 141 -5.65 33.82 -6.74
CA ALA A 141 -5.79 33.63 -5.31
C ALA A 141 -6.82 34.64 -4.75
N PRO A 142 -7.72 34.24 -3.83
CA PRO A 142 -8.62 35.17 -3.18
C PRO A 142 -7.83 36.23 -2.39
N PRO A 143 -8.25 37.50 -2.41
CA PRO A 143 -7.56 38.55 -1.68
C PRO A 143 -7.50 38.21 -0.18
N PRO A 144 -6.36 38.44 0.49
CA PRO A 144 -6.26 38.18 1.92
C PRO A 144 -7.31 39.02 2.68
N PRO A 145 -7.93 38.47 3.74
CA PRO A 145 -8.92 39.20 4.52
C PRO A 145 -8.31 40.50 5.10
N PRO A 146 -9.08 41.58 5.23
CA PRO A 146 -8.59 42.84 5.76
C PRO A 146 -8.06 42.65 7.18
N SER A 147 -6.80 43.01 7.37
CA SER A 147 -6.07 42.96 8.64
C SER A 147 -6.76 43.82 9.69
N SER A 148 -7.44 43.19 10.65
CA SER A 148 -7.86 43.84 11.89
C SER A 148 -6.74 43.72 12.93
N GLN A 149 -6.30 44.88 13.39
CA GLN A 149 -5.51 45.16 14.58
C GLN A 149 -4.07 44.60 14.65
N ALA A 150 -3.14 45.56 14.68
CA ALA A 150 -1.73 45.36 14.98
C ALA A 150 -1.56 44.58 16.28
N SER A 151 -0.97 43.39 16.17
CA SER A 151 -0.35 42.72 17.31
C SER A 151 0.93 43.47 17.68
N PRO A 152 1.32 43.55 18.97
CA PRO A 152 2.56 44.19 19.40
C PRO A 152 3.77 43.57 18.68
N PRO A 153 4.90 44.30 18.54
CA PRO A 153 6.05 43.80 17.80
C PRO A 153 6.47 42.46 18.38
N ALA A 154 6.31 41.41 17.57
CA ALA A 154 6.77 40.08 17.90
C ALA A 154 8.24 40.18 18.26
N GLN A 155 8.56 39.85 19.51
CA GLN A 155 9.90 39.47 19.90
C GLN A 155 10.41 38.51 18.83
N LEU A 156 11.59 38.81 18.27
CA LEU A 156 12.34 37.98 17.33
C LEU A 156 12.02 36.51 17.62
N ALA A 157 11.14 35.93 16.79
CA ALA A 157 10.83 34.53 16.84
C ALA A 157 12.16 33.83 16.58
N GLN A 158 12.75 33.35 17.66
CA GLN A 158 13.94 32.54 17.64
C GLN A 158 13.59 31.35 16.76
N ASN A 159 14.21 31.30 15.58
CA ASN A 159 14.30 30.15 14.69
C ASN A 159 13.11 29.19 14.79
N GLU A 160 12.00 29.49 14.10
CA GLU A 160 11.23 28.36 13.58
C GLU A 160 12.16 27.64 12.59
N PRO A 161 12.50 26.36 12.82
CA PRO A 161 13.28 25.64 11.86
C PRO A 161 12.46 25.61 10.57
N VAL A 162 12.97 26.27 9.53
CA VAL A 162 12.53 26.03 8.17
C VAL A 162 12.67 24.52 7.98
N THR A 163 11.55 23.79 8.02
CA THR A 163 11.54 22.37 7.68
C THR A 163 11.87 22.30 6.20
N HIS A 164 13.16 22.16 5.89
CA HIS A 164 13.60 21.62 4.62
C HIS A 164 12.77 20.35 4.39
N PRO A 165 12.23 20.12 3.17
CA PRO A 165 11.59 18.85 2.87
C PRO A 165 12.62 17.76 3.18
N VAL A 166 12.37 17.02 4.26
CA VAL A 166 13.20 15.90 4.64
C VAL A 166 13.12 14.94 3.47
N ALA A 167 14.27 14.55 2.93
CA ALA A 167 14.32 13.52 1.92
C ALA A 167 13.77 12.24 2.55
N ALA A 168 12.50 11.96 2.31
CA ALA A 168 11.91 10.69 2.67
C ALA A 168 12.67 9.60 1.89
N PRO A 169 13.07 8.50 2.54
CA PRO A 169 13.71 7.42 1.83
C PRO A 169 12.78 6.93 0.71
N PRO A 170 13.29 6.44 -0.44
CA PRO A 170 12.44 5.91 -1.52
C PRO A 170 11.49 4.78 -1.08
N SER A 171 11.75 4.16 0.07
CA SER A 171 10.89 3.17 0.72
C SER A 171 9.76 3.77 1.55
N ASP A 172 9.76 5.07 1.81
CA ASP A 172 8.68 5.74 2.54
C ASP A 172 7.41 5.71 1.71
N ARG A 173 6.47 4.89 2.15
CA ARG A 173 5.14 4.78 1.57
C ARG A 173 4.10 5.54 2.39
N SER A 174 4.48 6.37 3.35
CA SER A 174 3.53 7.18 4.12
C SER A 174 3.06 8.41 3.33
N ALA A 175 3.98 9.08 2.64
CA ALA A 175 3.68 10.26 1.83
C ALA A 175 2.81 9.88 0.60
N GLY A 176 1.69 10.59 0.41
CA GLY A 176 0.81 10.43 -0.75
C GLY A 176 -0.14 9.21 -0.71
N ASN A 177 -0.07 8.35 0.30
CA ASN A 177 -0.95 7.19 0.43
C ASN A 177 -2.10 7.46 1.41
N ALA A 178 -3.13 8.16 0.92
CA ALA A 178 -4.31 8.57 1.71
C ALA A 178 -5.06 7.41 2.39
N PHE A 179 -4.85 6.16 1.93
CA PHE A 179 -5.56 4.98 2.42
C PHE A 179 -4.70 4.01 3.23
N VAL A 180 -3.44 4.35 3.53
CA VAL A 180 -2.56 3.46 4.31
C VAL A 180 -3.14 3.15 5.70
N ASN A 181 -3.91 4.09 6.28
CA ASN A 181 -4.59 3.92 7.57
C ASN A 181 -5.73 2.89 7.56
N ASN A 182 -6.15 2.42 6.37
CA ASN A 182 -7.12 1.34 6.25
C ASN A 182 -6.48 -0.05 6.40
N LEU A 183 -5.14 -0.12 6.35
CA LEU A 183 -4.38 -1.35 6.57
C LEU A 183 -4.13 -1.54 8.07
N ALA A 184 -4.47 -2.71 8.58
CA ALA A 184 -4.24 -3.09 9.97
C ALA A 184 -3.75 -4.55 10.05
N PRO A 185 -3.09 -4.96 11.15
CA PRO A 185 -2.85 -6.37 11.41
C PRO A 185 -4.16 -7.15 11.62
N TYR A 186 -4.20 -8.40 11.20
CA TYR A 186 -5.40 -9.26 11.33
C TYR A 186 -5.16 -10.45 12.27
N GLU A 187 -4.20 -11.33 11.93
CA GLU A 187 -3.70 -12.40 12.80
C GLU A 187 -2.28 -12.03 13.31
N PRO A 188 -1.73 -12.76 14.30
CA PRO A 188 -0.36 -12.53 14.76
C PRO A 188 0.68 -12.57 13.63
N ILE A 189 1.66 -11.68 13.72
CA ILE A 189 2.79 -11.58 12.78
C ILE A 189 4.05 -11.98 13.54
N TYR A 190 4.62 -13.13 13.20
CA TYR A 190 5.73 -13.72 13.96
C TYR A 190 6.68 -14.54 13.10
N ALA A 191 7.85 -14.81 13.68
CA ALA A 191 8.79 -15.83 13.26
C ALA A 191 9.19 -16.67 14.48
N VAL A 192 9.00 -17.98 14.39
CA VAL A 192 9.30 -18.92 15.48
C VAL A 192 10.10 -20.10 14.96
N TYR A 193 10.92 -20.69 15.83
CA TYR A 193 11.77 -21.84 15.55
C TYR A 193 11.56 -22.95 16.59
N GLY A 194 11.49 -24.20 16.14
CA GLY A 194 11.44 -25.38 17.00
C GLY A 194 12.08 -26.59 16.31
N PRO A 195 13.19 -27.13 16.83
CA PRO A 195 13.93 -28.22 16.20
C PRO A 195 13.19 -29.57 16.31
N GLY A 196 13.72 -30.59 15.62
CA GLY A 196 13.25 -31.98 15.73
C GLY A 196 12.15 -32.36 14.74
N THR A 197 12.00 -31.57 13.68
CA THR A 197 10.87 -31.66 12.75
C THR A 197 11.31 -31.43 11.31
N ASN A 198 10.38 -31.36 10.35
CA ASN A 198 10.62 -30.95 8.95
C ASN A 198 9.97 -29.59 8.62
N THR A 199 9.61 -28.83 9.66
CA THR A 199 9.07 -27.47 9.60
C THR A 199 9.57 -26.69 10.81
N GLU A 200 10.91 -26.63 10.97
CA GLU A 200 11.52 -26.09 12.18
C GLU A 200 11.22 -24.62 12.34
N ALA A 201 11.30 -23.84 11.26
CA ALA A 201 10.88 -22.44 11.29
C ALA A 201 9.47 -22.28 10.74
N ARG A 202 8.69 -21.42 11.40
CA ARG A 202 7.38 -20.98 10.93
C ARG A 202 7.32 -19.46 10.97
N ILE A 203 6.91 -18.87 9.86
CA ILE A 203 6.73 -17.43 9.72
C ILE A 203 5.27 -17.17 9.32
N GLN A 204 4.63 -16.18 9.95
CA GLN A 204 3.28 -15.76 9.61
C GLN A 204 3.24 -14.27 9.34
N LEU A 205 2.64 -13.91 8.21
CA LEU A 205 2.29 -12.53 7.86
C LEU A 205 0.78 -12.45 7.75
N SER A 206 0.18 -11.39 8.30
CA SER A 206 -1.27 -11.22 8.25
C SER A 206 -1.68 -9.77 8.35
N PHE A 207 -2.61 -9.36 7.50
CA PHE A 207 -3.18 -8.03 7.51
C PHE A 207 -4.64 -8.06 7.04
N GLU A 208 -5.37 -7.01 7.41
CA GLU A 208 -6.68 -6.67 6.88
C GLU A 208 -6.66 -5.26 6.30
N TYR A 209 -7.52 -5.03 5.32
CA TYR A 209 -7.72 -3.75 4.67
C TYR A 209 -9.21 -3.40 4.68
N ARG A 210 -9.55 -2.28 5.31
CA ARG A 210 -10.94 -1.79 5.37
C ARG A 210 -11.32 -1.16 4.04
N LEU A 211 -12.24 -1.81 3.30
CA LEU A 211 -12.57 -1.42 1.93
C LEU A 211 -13.20 -0.03 1.82
N PHE A 212 -13.95 0.39 2.85
CA PHE A 212 -14.64 1.67 2.88
C PHE A 212 -14.10 2.60 4.00
N GLY A 213 -12.92 2.30 4.53
CA GLY A 213 -12.34 2.98 5.68
C GLY A 213 -13.21 2.88 6.93
N SER A 214 -12.95 3.75 7.91
CA SER A 214 -13.85 3.93 9.05
C SER A 214 -14.56 5.27 8.91
N ARG A 215 -15.88 5.24 8.69
CA ARG A 215 -16.70 6.46 8.75
C ARG A 215 -16.73 7.09 10.14
N HIS A 216 -16.51 6.28 11.18
CA HIS A 216 -16.39 6.75 12.56
C HIS A 216 -15.17 7.65 12.76
N ALA A 217 -14.06 7.37 12.07
CA ALA A 217 -12.89 8.24 12.06
C ALA A 217 -13.14 9.59 11.34
N ALA A 218 -14.27 9.73 10.65
CA ALA A 218 -14.70 10.94 9.95
C ALA A 218 -15.97 11.56 10.56
N ASP A 219 -16.33 11.19 11.81
CA ASP A 219 -17.54 11.64 12.51
C ASP A 219 -18.86 11.43 11.75
N LEU A 220 -18.87 10.47 10.81
CA LEU A 220 -20.05 10.13 10.03
C LEU A 220 -20.84 8.99 10.70
N PRO A 221 -22.17 8.92 10.49
CA PRO A 221 -22.97 7.79 10.95
C PRO A 221 -22.41 6.47 10.43
N GLY A 222 -22.40 5.46 11.31
CA GLY A 222 -21.95 4.12 10.98
C GLY A 222 -22.75 3.53 9.83
N SER A 223 -22.06 2.81 8.94
CA SER A 223 -22.65 2.10 7.81
C SER A 223 -22.29 0.63 7.90
N TRP A 224 -23.13 -0.24 7.33
CA TRP A 224 -22.79 -1.66 7.15
C TRP A 224 -21.46 -1.80 6.38
N ARG A 225 -21.14 -0.86 5.49
CA ARG A 225 -19.90 -0.86 4.70
C ARG A 225 -18.63 -0.81 5.56
N ASP A 226 -18.70 -0.23 6.75
CA ASP A 226 -17.55 -0.09 7.66
C ASP A 226 -17.04 -1.44 8.17
N GLY A 227 -17.90 -2.46 8.15
CA GLY A 227 -17.57 -3.82 8.54
C GLY A 227 -16.90 -4.66 7.46
N LEU A 228 -16.86 -4.20 6.20
CA LEU A 228 -16.38 -5.02 5.07
C LEU A 228 -14.87 -4.84 4.84
N HIS A 229 -14.10 -5.91 5.05
CA HIS A 229 -12.64 -5.90 4.92
C HIS A 229 -12.15 -7.00 3.98
N LEU A 230 -10.99 -6.77 3.36
CA LEU A 230 -10.17 -7.81 2.75
C LEU A 230 -9.12 -8.23 3.76
N ALA A 231 -9.01 -9.51 4.07
CA ALA A 231 -7.96 -10.03 4.93
C ALA A 231 -7.06 -10.97 4.14
N TYR A 232 -5.81 -11.04 4.53
CA TYR A 232 -4.83 -11.93 3.95
C TYR A 232 -3.92 -12.47 5.04
N THR A 233 -3.79 -13.79 5.11
CA THR A 233 -2.82 -14.47 5.98
C THR A 233 -1.95 -15.40 5.15
N GLN A 234 -0.65 -15.37 5.37
CA GLN A 234 0.31 -16.28 4.75
C GLN A 234 1.10 -17.00 5.83
N ARG A 235 1.09 -18.34 5.79
CA ARG A 235 1.81 -19.20 6.74
C ARG A 235 2.92 -19.94 6.00
N MET A 236 4.16 -19.66 6.34
CA MET A 236 5.34 -20.24 5.71
C MET A 236 5.99 -21.25 6.65
N PHE A 237 6.19 -22.47 6.18
CA PHE A 237 6.77 -23.58 6.92
C PHE A 237 8.12 -23.92 6.30
N TRP A 238 9.19 -23.60 7.03
CA TRP A 238 10.56 -23.63 6.54
C TRP A 238 11.29 -24.84 7.12
N ASP A 239 11.78 -25.72 6.24
CA ASP A 239 12.64 -26.85 6.61
C ASP A 239 14.09 -26.36 6.61
N LEU A 240 14.62 -26.07 7.79
CA LEU A 240 15.97 -25.52 7.95
C LEU A 240 17.05 -26.60 7.99
N ARG A 241 16.68 -27.87 8.01
CA ARG A 241 17.62 -29.00 8.04
C ARG A 241 17.81 -29.65 6.68
N ALA A 242 16.84 -29.50 5.79
CA ALA A 242 16.94 -29.98 4.42
C ALA A 242 18.05 -29.24 3.64
N ARG A 243 18.58 -29.92 2.62
CA ARG A 243 19.58 -29.33 1.71
C ARG A 243 19.00 -28.08 1.04
N SER A 244 19.77 -26.99 1.09
CA SER A 244 19.37 -25.66 0.59
C SER A 244 18.21 -25.01 1.34
N MET A 245 17.80 -25.58 2.50
CA MET A 245 16.81 -25.01 3.41
C MET A 245 15.56 -24.49 2.66
N PRO A 246 14.79 -25.34 1.97
CA PRO A 246 13.61 -24.88 1.24
C PRO A 246 12.42 -24.65 2.18
N PHE A 247 11.48 -23.78 1.76
CA PHE A 247 10.14 -23.83 2.33
C PHE A 247 9.49 -25.17 1.98
N ARG A 248 9.14 -25.96 2.99
CA ARG A 248 8.39 -27.20 2.81
C ARG A 248 6.98 -26.89 2.31
N ASN A 249 6.33 -25.88 2.88
CA ASN A 249 4.99 -25.50 2.50
C ASN A 249 4.74 -24.01 2.76
N ILE A 250 3.90 -23.39 1.93
CA ILE A 250 3.40 -22.04 2.13
C ILE A 250 1.89 -22.08 1.94
N ASP A 251 1.12 -21.73 2.97
CA ASP A 251 -0.33 -21.60 2.86
C ASP A 251 -0.70 -20.13 2.63
N TYR A 252 -1.47 -19.87 1.58
CA TYR A 252 -2.04 -18.59 1.19
C TYR A 252 -3.52 -18.57 1.58
N GLN A 253 -3.93 -17.58 2.37
CA GLN A 253 -5.29 -17.48 2.90
C GLN A 253 -5.87 -16.07 2.73
N PRO A 254 -6.35 -15.72 1.52
CA PRO A 254 -7.15 -14.51 1.32
C PRO A 254 -8.60 -14.71 1.81
N GLU A 255 -9.19 -13.65 2.34
CA GLU A 255 -10.53 -13.63 2.89
C GLU A 255 -11.26 -12.32 2.55
N ILE A 256 -12.57 -12.42 2.34
CA ILE A 256 -13.48 -11.27 2.42
C ILE A 256 -14.25 -11.44 3.73
N ILE A 257 -14.11 -10.49 4.65
CA ILE A 257 -14.70 -10.58 5.98
C ILE A 257 -15.68 -9.43 6.20
N TYR A 258 -16.70 -9.72 7.01
CA TYR A 258 -17.62 -8.73 7.54
C TYR A 258 -17.61 -8.81 9.07
N VAL A 259 -17.31 -7.69 9.74
CA VAL A 259 -17.35 -7.57 11.20
C VAL A 259 -18.42 -6.57 11.61
N THR A 260 -19.36 -6.99 12.45
CA THR A 260 -20.38 -6.06 12.99
C THR A 260 -19.75 -5.08 13.99
N PRO A 261 -20.32 -3.87 14.15
CA PRO A 261 -20.01 -3.02 15.29
C PRO A 261 -20.16 -3.78 16.60
N SER A 262 -19.27 -3.51 17.55
CA SER A 262 -19.35 -4.11 18.88
C SER A 262 -20.51 -3.52 19.68
N LYS A 263 -21.33 -4.38 20.28
CA LYS A 263 -22.36 -3.99 21.25
C LYS A 263 -21.84 -4.26 22.66
N VAL A 264 -21.67 -3.22 23.44
CA VAL A 264 -21.30 -3.32 24.85
C VAL A 264 -22.56 -3.46 25.70
N LEU A 265 -22.60 -4.47 26.57
CA LEU A 265 -23.68 -4.71 27.53
C LEU A 265 -23.44 -3.92 28.82
N GLU A 266 -24.45 -3.78 29.66
CA GLU A 266 -24.37 -3.05 30.94
C GLU A 266 -23.30 -3.61 31.89
N ASN A 267 -23.04 -4.92 31.82
CA ASN A 267 -21.99 -5.60 32.60
C ASN A 267 -20.58 -5.47 31.99
N GLY A 268 -20.40 -4.65 30.96
CA GLY A 268 -19.12 -4.40 30.28
C GLY A 268 -18.70 -5.47 29.27
N ILE A 269 -19.46 -6.55 29.09
CA ILE A 269 -19.19 -7.55 28.05
C ILE A 269 -19.44 -6.91 26.69
N SER A 270 -18.45 -7.03 25.80
CA SER A 270 -18.59 -6.60 24.40
C SER A 270 -18.90 -7.80 23.50
N LEU A 271 -19.92 -7.66 22.65
CA LEU A 271 -20.34 -8.68 21.70
C LEU A 271 -20.20 -8.19 20.27
N ALA A 272 -19.69 -9.04 19.38
CA ALA A 272 -19.62 -8.78 17.94
C ALA A 272 -19.81 -10.08 17.15
N LEU A 273 -19.99 -9.96 15.85
CA LEU A 273 -20.09 -11.07 14.92
C LEU A 273 -19.12 -10.85 13.77
N GLN A 274 -18.34 -11.88 13.45
CA GLN A 274 -17.54 -11.94 12.23
C GLN A 274 -18.09 -13.03 11.32
N GLY A 275 -18.25 -12.72 10.03
CA GLY A 275 -18.45 -13.72 8.98
C GLY A 275 -17.43 -13.52 7.87
N GLY A 276 -17.16 -14.55 7.09
CA GLY A 276 -16.24 -14.41 5.97
C GLY A 276 -16.28 -15.50 4.92
N LEU A 277 -15.87 -15.14 3.72
CA LEU A 277 -15.51 -16.04 2.63
C LEU A 277 -14.00 -16.20 2.66
N ARG A 278 -13.53 -17.44 2.81
CA ARG A 278 -12.11 -17.77 2.93
C ARG A 278 -11.71 -18.74 1.84
N HIS A 279 -10.66 -18.39 1.12
CA HIS A 279 -9.90 -19.33 0.31
C HIS A 279 -8.62 -19.69 1.06
N GLU A 280 -8.22 -20.96 1.06
CA GLU A 280 -6.95 -21.43 1.59
C GLU A 280 -6.34 -22.39 0.58
N SER A 281 -5.10 -22.13 0.13
CA SER A 281 -4.36 -23.02 -0.77
C SER A 281 -2.88 -23.01 -0.46
N ASN A 282 -2.14 -24.03 -0.91
CA ASN A 282 -0.69 -24.09 -0.71
C ASN A 282 0.13 -23.61 -1.93
N GLY A 283 -0.54 -23.14 -2.98
CA GLY A 283 0.11 -22.67 -4.22
C GLY A 283 0.90 -23.74 -4.99
N ARG A 284 0.70 -25.03 -4.70
CA ARG A 284 1.33 -26.14 -5.41
C ARG A 284 0.44 -26.70 -6.52
N ASP A 285 1.05 -27.39 -7.46
CA ASP A 285 0.38 -28.13 -8.55
C ASP A 285 0.44 -29.65 -8.32
N GLY A 286 -0.19 -30.40 -9.22
CA GLY A 286 -0.19 -31.87 -9.22
C GLY A 286 -0.69 -32.50 -7.91
N ASP A 287 -0.06 -33.61 -7.53
CA ASP A 287 -0.45 -34.42 -6.37
C ASP A 287 -0.21 -33.73 -5.01
N ASP A 288 0.60 -32.67 -4.99
CA ASP A 288 0.86 -31.85 -3.81
C ASP A 288 -0.11 -30.66 -3.71
N SER A 289 -0.95 -30.42 -4.72
CA SER A 289 -1.90 -29.31 -4.73
C SER A 289 -2.98 -29.50 -3.68
N ARG A 290 -3.13 -28.53 -2.79
CA ARG A 290 -4.16 -28.53 -1.76
C ARG A 290 -4.90 -27.21 -1.75
N SER A 291 -6.22 -27.27 -1.62
CA SER A 291 -7.06 -26.09 -1.47
C SER A 291 -8.40 -26.39 -0.79
N ILE A 292 -8.97 -25.37 -0.17
CA ILE A 292 -10.34 -25.38 0.35
C ILE A 292 -10.90 -23.97 0.29
N ASN A 293 -12.14 -23.84 -0.17
CA ASN A 293 -12.91 -22.62 0.03
C ASN A 293 -13.94 -22.86 1.13
N SER A 294 -14.22 -21.83 1.92
CA SER A 294 -15.19 -21.93 3.00
C SER A 294 -15.90 -20.63 3.27
N ILE A 295 -17.12 -20.74 3.78
CA ILE A 295 -17.85 -19.66 4.43
C ILE A 295 -17.80 -19.94 5.92
N TYR A 296 -17.60 -18.94 6.75
CA TYR A 296 -17.63 -19.11 8.20
C TYR A 296 -18.39 -18.00 8.90
N ILE A 297 -18.83 -18.33 10.12
CA ILE A 297 -19.41 -17.38 11.06
C ILE A 297 -18.78 -17.61 12.44
N ALA A 298 -18.48 -16.53 13.12
CA ALA A 298 -17.81 -16.51 14.42
C ALA A 298 -18.39 -15.39 15.28
N PRO A 299 -19.38 -15.65 16.15
CA PRO A 299 -19.74 -14.71 17.20
C PRO A 299 -18.56 -14.56 18.16
N MET A 300 -18.38 -13.35 18.69
CA MET A 300 -17.24 -13.00 19.53
C MET A 300 -17.76 -12.32 20.79
N ALA A 301 -17.18 -12.68 21.93
CA ALA A 301 -17.42 -12.04 23.22
C ALA A 301 -16.09 -11.64 23.85
N ALA A 302 -16.01 -10.41 24.34
CA ALA A 302 -14.89 -9.91 25.12
C ALA A 302 -15.39 -9.59 26.54
N ILE A 303 -14.88 -10.32 27.53
CA ILE A 303 -15.33 -10.31 28.91
C ILE A 303 -14.23 -9.64 29.76
N PRO A 304 -14.51 -8.48 30.40
CA PRO A 304 -13.57 -7.89 31.35
C PRO A 304 -13.52 -8.73 32.62
N LEU A 305 -12.30 -9.02 33.12
CA LEU A 305 -12.09 -9.83 34.33
C LEU A 305 -11.49 -9.02 35.50
N GLY A 306 -11.38 -7.69 35.34
CA GLY A 306 -10.71 -6.80 36.29
C GLY A 306 -9.18 -6.82 36.15
N GLN A 307 -8.49 -5.87 36.81
CA GLN A 307 -7.03 -5.76 36.81
C GLN A 307 -6.41 -5.74 35.38
N ASP A 308 -7.04 -5.02 34.45
CA ASP A 308 -6.67 -4.93 33.02
C ASP A 308 -6.63 -6.27 32.26
N ARG A 309 -7.28 -7.30 32.80
CA ARG A 309 -7.40 -8.62 32.18
C ARG A 309 -8.69 -8.75 31.40
N ARG A 310 -8.59 -9.40 30.25
CA ARG A 310 -9.71 -9.67 29.35
C ARG A 310 -9.69 -11.11 28.89
N LEU A 311 -10.87 -11.71 28.81
CA LEU A 311 -11.10 -13.00 28.16
C LEU A 311 -11.87 -12.77 26.87
N MET A 312 -11.32 -13.18 25.74
CA MET A 312 -12.01 -13.19 24.45
C MET A 312 -12.34 -14.63 24.09
N ILE A 313 -13.57 -14.85 23.63
CA ILE A 313 -14.05 -16.16 23.17
C ILE A 313 -14.73 -15.95 21.83
N ALA A 314 -14.38 -16.78 20.84
CA ALA A 314 -15.03 -16.78 19.54
C ALA A 314 -15.17 -18.22 19.01
N PRO A 315 -16.31 -18.91 19.27
CA PRO A 315 -16.60 -20.15 18.56
C PRO A 315 -16.80 -19.86 17.08
N ARG A 316 -16.45 -20.83 16.23
CA ARG A 316 -16.53 -20.70 14.78
C ARG A 316 -17.20 -21.91 14.18
N LEU A 317 -18.12 -21.66 13.26
CA LEU A 317 -18.67 -22.67 12.35
C LEU A 317 -18.16 -22.37 10.94
N THR A 318 -17.69 -23.41 10.26
CA THR A 318 -17.10 -23.34 8.92
C THR A 318 -17.80 -24.31 7.99
N PHE A 319 -18.21 -23.81 6.84
CA PHE A 319 -18.92 -24.54 5.80
C PHE A 319 -18.06 -24.54 4.53
N PRO A 320 -17.54 -25.69 4.09
CA PRO A 320 -16.78 -25.77 2.85
C PRO A 320 -17.68 -25.48 1.64
N VAL A 321 -17.13 -24.83 0.62
CA VAL A 321 -17.82 -24.50 -0.62
C VAL A 321 -16.94 -24.80 -1.83
N GLY A 322 -17.55 -25.15 -2.96
CA GLY A 322 -16.82 -25.50 -4.18
C GLY A 322 -16.06 -26.82 -4.09
N SER A 323 -15.06 -26.99 -4.95
CA SER A 323 -14.29 -28.23 -5.07
C SER A 323 -13.28 -28.40 -3.93
N THR A 324 -13.15 -29.64 -3.44
CA THR A 324 -12.07 -30.11 -2.56
C THR A 324 -11.27 -31.24 -3.20
N SER A 325 -11.28 -31.37 -4.53
CA SER A 325 -10.73 -32.54 -5.24
C SER A 325 -9.26 -32.85 -4.92
N GLY A 326 -8.42 -31.86 -4.61
CA GLY A 326 -7.03 -32.08 -4.18
C GLY A 326 -6.87 -32.66 -2.76
N ASN A 327 -7.95 -32.69 -1.98
CA ASN A 327 -8.00 -33.15 -0.58
C ASN A 327 -9.45 -33.46 -0.17
N PRO A 328 -10.08 -34.49 -0.76
CA PRO A 328 -11.52 -34.72 -0.64
C PRO A 328 -11.97 -35.05 0.79
N ASP A 329 -11.09 -35.64 1.60
CA ASP A 329 -11.32 -36.01 3.00
C ASP A 329 -10.84 -34.94 4.00
N ILE A 330 -10.52 -33.72 3.56
CA ILE A 330 -9.99 -32.65 4.44
C ILE A 330 -10.85 -32.38 5.68
N LEU A 331 -12.17 -32.45 5.54
CA LEU A 331 -13.11 -32.24 6.64
C LEU A 331 -13.02 -33.34 7.69
N HIS A 332 -12.65 -34.56 7.31
CA HIS A 332 -12.47 -35.67 8.25
C HIS A 332 -11.41 -35.33 9.32
N TYR A 333 -10.43 -34.48 9.00
CA TYR A 333 -9.34 -34.09 9.90
C TYR A 333 -9.54 -32.71 10.53
N ARG A 334 -9.99 -31.73 9.74
CA ARG A 334 -10.13 -30.34 10.21
C ARG A 334 -11.49 -30.04 10.84
N GLY A 335 -12.53 -30.78 10.43
CA GLY A 335 -13.90 -30.54 10.85
C GLY A 335 -14.46 -29.19 10.42
N ASN A 336 -15.65 -28.90 10.95
CA ASN A 336 -16.45 -27.72 10.62
C ASN A 336 -16.64 -26.80 11.82
N THR A 337 -15.99 -27.10 12.95
CA THR A 337 -16.13 -26.36 14.19
C THR A 337 -14.76 -25.95 14.72
N GLY A 338 -14.70 -24.81 15.39
CA GLY A 338 -13.49 -24.34 16.04
C GLY A 338 -13.82 -23.41 17.18
N LEU A 339 -12.83 -23.16 18.03
CA LEU A 339 -12.94 -22.24 19.14
C LEU A 339 -11.66 -21.44 19.24
N PHE A 340 -11.80 -20.11 19.20
CA PHE A 340 -10.74 -19.20 19.62
C PHE A 340 -10.99 -18.75 21.05
N VAL A 341 -9.94 -18.78 21.87
CA VAL A 341 -9.92 -18.22 23.21
C VAL A 341 -8.66 -17.40 23.37
N GLN A 342 -8.76 -16.23 23.97
CA GLN A 342 -7.61 -15.41 24.36
C GLN A 342 -7.80 -14.91 25.77
N TYR A 343 -6.74 -14.99 26.58
CA TYR A 343 -6.70 -14.50 27.93
C TYR A 343 -5.37 -13.81 28.20
N GLY A 344 -5.41 -12.64 28.83
CA GLY A 344 -4.20 -11.93 29.20
C GLY A 344 -4.45 -10.49 29.60
N GLU A 345 -3.35 -9.77 29.75
CA GLU A 345 -3.29 -8.37 30.12
C GLU A 345 -3.06 -7.52 28.86
N GLU A 346 -3.72 -6.36 28.77
CA GLU A 346 -3.62 -5.47 27.60
C GLU A 346 -2.18 -5.12 27.24
N ASN A 347 -1.39 -4.75 28.26
CA ASN A 347 0.01 -4.35 28.15
C ASN A 347 1.00 -5.38 28.71
N GLY A 348 0.53 -6.58 29.09
CA GLY A 348 1.30 -7.61 29.78
C GLY A 348 1.44 -8.87 28.96
N TRP A 349 1.37 -10.04 29.58
CA TRP A 349 1.38 -11.32 28.89
C TRP A 349 0.03 -11.60 28.19
N ARG A 350 0.05 -12.42 27.13
CA ARG A 350 -1.17 -12.86 26.44
C ARG A 350 -1.05 -14.30 25.99
N LEU A 351 -2.03 -15.12 26.35
CA LEU A 351 -2.22 -16.50 25.91
C LEU A 351 -3.41 -16.55 24.95
N SER A 352 -3.24 -17.13 23.78
CA SER A 352 -4.33 -17.45 22.85
C SER A 352 -4.32 -18.93 22.51
N ALA A 353 -5.47 -19.47 22.16
CA ALA A 353 -5.63 -20.81 21.64
C ALA A 353 -6.72 -20.86 20.58
N THR A 354 -6.44 -21.55 19.47
CA THR A 354 -7.38 -21.79 18.38
C THR A 354 -7.51 -23.29 18.15
N THR A 355 -8.74 -23.80 18.16
CA THR A 355 -9.02 -25.20 17.87
C THR A 355 -9.71 -25.39 16.52
N ARG A 356 -9.51 -26.57 15.94
CA ARG A 356 -10.25 -27.12 14.80
C ARG A 356 -10.72 -28.51 15.19
N LEU A 357 -12.01 -28.77 15.15
CA LEU A 357 -12.61 -29.99 15.67
C LEU A 357 -13.60 -30.58 14.66
N ASN A 358 -13.44 -31.86 14.38
CA ASN A 358 -14.45 -32.71 13.78
C ASN A 358 -15.07 -33.59 14.86
N LEU A 359 -16.29 -33.23 15.28
CA LEU A 359 -17.01 -33.96 16.32
C LEU A 359 -17.42 -35.37 15.90
N SER A 360 -17.56 -35.63 14.59
CA SER A 360 -17.97 -36.93 14.06
C SER A 360 -16.80 -37.92 13.99
N SER A 361 -15.61 -37.47 13.56
CA SER A 361 -14.42 -38.32 13.47
C SER A 361 -13.57 -38.32 14.75
N GLY A 362 -13.81 -37.39 15.67
CA GLY A 362 -12.99 -37.15 16.86
C GLY A 362 -11.63 -36.53 16.55
N LYS A 363 -11.33 -36.21 15.29
CA LYS A 363 -10.06 -35.58 14.89
C LYS A 363 -10.11 -34.07 15.06
N GLY A 364 -8.95 -33.48 15.27
CA GLY A 364 -8.82 -32.04 15.38
C GLY A 364 -7.40 -31.59 15.63
N ALA A 365 -7.26 -30.31 15.93
CA ALA A 365 -6.01 -29.67 16.29
C ALA A 365 -6.24 -28.52 17.26
N VAL A 366 -5.21 -28.22 18.04
CA VAL A 366 -5.07 -27.02 18.86
C VAL A 366 -3.78 -26.31 18.47
N ASN A 367 -3.87 -25.00 18.26
CA ASN A 367 -2.73 -24.08 18.23
C ASN A 367 -2.85 -23.23 19.50
N ALA A 368 -1.76 -23.03 20.22
CA ALA A 368 -1.72 -22.15 21.38
C ALA A 368 -0.48 -21.27 21.31
N ASP A 369 -0.64 -19.98 21.58
CA ASP A 369 0.43 -19.00 21.50
C ASP A 369 0.50 -18.22 22.82
N LEU A 370 1.70 -18.07 23.38
CA LEU A 370 1.98 -17.25 24.55
C LEU A 370 2.94 -16.13 24.14
N SER A 371 2.60 -14.90 24.50
CA SER A 371 3.43 -13.73 24.20
C SER A 371 3.70 -12.85 25.41
N TYR A 372 4.87 -12.21 25.43
CA TYR A 372 5.27 -11.25 26.46
C TYR A 372 6.07 -10.09 25.84
N PRO A 373 5.77 -8.81 26.15
CA PRO A 373 6.48 -7.66 25.58
C PRO A 373 7.93 -7.62 26.07
N LEU A 374 8.89 -7.70 25.15
CA LEU A 374 10.31 -7.59 25.47
C LEU A 374 10.68 -6.29 26.18
N PRO A 375 10.05 -5.13 25.90
CA PRO A 375 10.35 -3.91 26.63
C PRO A 375 10.16 -3.98 28.13
N ARG A 376 9.21 -4.79 28.59
CA ARG A 376 9.01 -5.03 30.03
C ARG A 376 10.00 -6.02 30.62
N LEU A 377 10.46 -6.99 29.82
CA LEU A 377 11.42 -8.00 30.26
C LEU A 377 12.84 -7.45 30.34
N LEU A 378 13.20 -6.57 29.40
CA LEU A 378 14.56 -6.06 29.22
C LEU A 378 14.75 -4.65 29.76
N GLY A 379 13.68 -3.95 30.16
CA GLY A 379 13.73 -2.57 30.63
C GLY A 379 13.92 -1.52 29.51
N GLY A 380 13.57 -1.87 28.27
CA GLY A 380 13.75 -1.05 27.07
C GLY A 380 13.63 -1.90 25.79
N GLY A 381 13.85 -1.32 24.61
CA GLY A 381 13.68 -2.03 23.33
C GLY A 381 14.48 -3.35 23.20
N PRO A 382 14.14 -4.20 22.21
CA PRO A 382 13.33 -3.91 21.03
C PRO A 382 11.82 -4.00 21.26
N ASP A 383 11.04 -3.25 20.46
CA ASP A 383 9.58 -3.25 20.44
C ASP A 383 9.01 -4.50 19.76
N LEU A 384 9.27 -5.65 20.39
CA LEU A 384 8.86 -6.97 19.96
C LEU A 384 8.27 -7.74 21.14
N TYR A 385 7.56 -8.82 20.83
CA TYR A 385 7.08 -9.77 21.82
C TYR A 385 7.92 -11.04 21.77
N LEU A 386 8.38 -11.53 22.92
CA LEU A 386 8.77 -12.92 23.05
C LEU A 386 7.54 -13.77 22.76
N PHE A 387 7.67 -14.80 21.93
CA PHE A 387 6.54 -15.58 21.43
C PHE A 387 6.83 -17.08 21.50
N VAL A 388 5.96 -17.83 22.17
CA VAL A 388 6.04 -19.29 22.30
C VAL A 388 4.78 -19.88 21.66
N GLN A 389 4.96 -20.80 20.71
CA GLN A 389 3.89 -21.46 19.99
C GLN A 389 3.89 -22.96 20.25
N GLY A 390 2.73 -23.50 20.62
CA GLY A 390 2.44 -24.93 20.66
C GLY A 390 1.42 -25.31 19.59
N PHE A 391 1.64 -26.43 18.92
CA PHE A 391 0.65 -27.06 18.05
C PHE A 391 0.53 -28.55 18.40
N ALA A 392 -0.69 -29.07 18.42
CA ALA A 392 -0.95 -30.49 18.54
C ALA A 392 -2.19 -30.90 17.72
N GLY A 393 -2.08 -31.99 16.95
CA GLY A 393 -3.18 -32.57 16.20
C GLY A 393 -2.97 -32.54 14.68
N TYR A 394 -4.06 -32.54 13.93
CA TYR A 394 -4.03 -32.71 12.47
C TYR A 394 -3.91 -31.42 11.67
N GLY A 395 -3.13 -31.48 10.59
CA GLY A 395 -3.11 -30.43 9.57
C GLY A 395 -2.62 -29.10 10.08
N GLU A 396 -1.40 -29.06 10.59
CA GLU A 396 -0.71 -27.80 10.91
C GLU A 396 -0.64 -26.87 9.69
N ASN A 397 -0.43 -27.49 8.53
CA ASN A 397 -0.38 -26.87 7.22
C ASN A 397 -1.27 -27.66 6.24
N LEU A 398 -1.54 -27.10 5.07
CA LEU A 398 -2.47 -27.70 4.13
C LEU A 398 -1.89 -28.92 3.40
N LEU A 399 -0.57 -28.97 3.15
CA LEU A 399 0.10 -30.13 2.54
C LEU A 399 -0.04 -31.40 3.40
N ASP A 400 0.14 -31.25 4.71
CA ASP A 400 0.08 -32.30 5.71
C ASP A 400 -1.28 -32.33 6.46
N TYR A 401 -2.39 -31.92 5.81
CA TYR A 401 -3.71 -31.79 6.46
C TYR A 401 -4.19 -33.06 7.18
N ASN A 402 -3.79 -34.23 6.68
CA ASN A 402 -4.17 -35.55 7.19
C ASN A 402 -3.15 -36.17 8.16
N ARG A 403 -2.06 -35.45 8.49
CA ARG A 403 -1.04 -35.92 9.43
C ARG A 403 -1.21 -35.26 10.79
N SER A 404 -1.12 -36.08 11.84
CA SER A 404 -1.05 -35.59 13.22
C SER A 404 0.40 -35.25 13.57
N THR A 405 0.62 -34.09 14.18
CA THR A 405 1.94 -33.70 14.69
C THR A 405 1.82 -32.93 16.00
N THR A 406 2.95 -32.81 16.69
CA THR A 406 3.09 -31.97 17.87
C THR A 406 4.35 -31.14 17.72
N ARG A 407 4.24 -29.83 17.96
CA ARG A 407 5.29 -28.85 17.75
C ARG A 407 5.33 -27.89 18.91
N LEU A 408 6.53 -27.54 19.33
CA LEU A 408 6.78 -26.42 20.23
C LEU A 408 7.85 -25.55 19.56
N ARG A 409 7.57 -24.26 19.44
CA ARG A 409 8.46 -23.27 18.83
C ARG A 409 8.55 -22.04 19.70
N ILE A 410 9.68 -21.35 19.61
CA ILE A 410 9.94 -20.07 20.29
C ILE A 410 10.51 -19.07 19.28
N GLY A 411 10.21 -17.80 19.47
CA GLY A 411 10.75 -16.73 18.65
C GLY A 411 10.15 -15.39 19.02
N PHE A 412 9.85 -14.59 18.00
CA PHE A 412 9.43 -13.21 18.19
C PHE A 412 8.20 -12.90 17.36
N ALA A 413 7.35 -12.02 17.91
CA ALA A 413 6.21 -11.46 17.20
C ALA A 413 6.32 -9.93 17.14
N LEU A 414 5.90 -9.37 16.00
CA LEU A 414 5.69 -7.95 15.80
C LEU A 414 4.27 -7.58 16.25
N VAL A 415 3.33 -8.47 15.98
CA VAL A 415 1.91 -8.37 16.36
C VAL A 415 1.49 -9.69 17.00
N ARG A 416 0.75 -9.61 18.10
CA ARG A 416 0.38 -10.74 18.97
C ARG A 416 -1.12 -10.87 19.19
#